data_AF-A0A4U1IU89-F1
#
_entry.id   AF-A0A4U1IU89-F1
#
_cell.length_a   1.000
_cell.length_b   1.000
_cell.length_c   1.000
_cell.angle_alpha   90.00
_cell.angle_beta   90.00
_cell.angle_gamma   90.00
#
_symmetry.space_group_name_H-M   'P 1'
#
loop_
_entity.id
_entity.type
_entity.pdbx_description
1 polymer ?
#
loop_
_entity_poly.entity_id
_entity_poly.type
_entity_poly.pdbx_seq_one_letter_code
_entity_poly.pdbx_strand_id
1 'polypeptide(L)'
;MGTSPRTRPRLPPRPGTRMPMSNRRTRIFIGASLEGLPVARELKRGLAEEADCTIWAQGAFSLEKLCQASPAIEYALLVLGPAELSSEAAAGRNRPRDSVLFQIGLFAGLLGRSRMLLVHSRDVPLDLPPDLAGLRTATFSDAGNLELALAPVLSLLRGGLEGRTARLARLSRPKDTASASPKKAEAPPKDGALDTRALIERAFEAEDKPGESIDPDLVEGLWRDETDDTSLVVRMIGGEMRAPYAFRGATRLTGEFFGWKLHEGVLAGHFRWVQQGIEGRIVLRMIGLDRLEGVWFFGWSDREMQPEILARVAHPIRLVRQRAPRELPPWSEEFFRAAELVANVKH
;
A
#
# COMPACT_ATOMS: atom_id res chain seq x y z
N MET A 1 -1.13 -31.67 -61.97
CA MET A 1 -1.27 -30.27 -61.50
C MET A 1 -2.43 -30.21 -60.54
N GLY A 2 -2.17 -29.95 -59.26
CA GLY A 2 -3.21 -29.81 -58.23
C GLY A 2 -2.75 -28.78 -57.20
N THR A 3 -3.36 -27.60 -57.25
CA THR A 3 -2.96 -26.39 -56.50
C THR A 3 -3.45 -26.42 -55.06
N SER A 4 -2.55 -26.09 -54.14
CA SER A 4 -2.76 -25.94 -52.69
C SER A 4 -3.75 -24.79 -52.35
N PRO A 5 -4.62 -24.93 -51.33
CA PRO A 5 -5.51 -23.85 -50.90
C PRO A 5 -4.76 -22.87 -49.98
N ARG A 6 -4.67 -21.60 -50.40
CA ARG A 6 -4.14 -20.49 -49.59
C ARG A 6 -5.06 -20.20 -48.40
N THR A 7 -4.57 -20.42 -47.18
CA THR A 7 -5.17 -19.94 -45.93
C THR A 7 -5.07 -18.41 -45.86
N ARG A 8 -6.21 -17.73 -45.68
CA ARG A 8 -6.24 -16.27 -45.44
C ARG A 8 -5.68 -15.96 -44.04
N PRO A 9 -4.87 -14.89 -43.86
CA PRO A 9 -4.42 -14.48 -42.55
C PRO A 9 -5.59 -13.91 -41.73
N ARG A 10 -5.68 -14.31 -40.45
CA ARG A 10 -6.66 -13.77 -39.49
C ARG A 10 -6.31 -12.31 -39.18
N LEU A 11 -7.26 -11.39 -39.39
CA LEU A 11 -7.13 -10.00 -38.97
C LEU A 11 -7.08 -9.90 -37.44
N PRO A 12 -6.29 -8.98 -36.85
CA PRO A 12 -6.39 -8.66 -35.43
C PRO A 12 -7.75 -8.01 -35.12
N PRO A 13 -8.29 -8.20 -33.90
CA PRO A 13 -9.56 -7.62 -33.50
C PRO A 13 -9.48 -6.09 -33.46
N ARG A 14 -10.56 -5.42 -33.89
CA ARG A 14 -10.68 -3.96 -33.92
C ARG A 14 -10.62 -3.38 -32.50
N PRO A 15 -10.04 -2.18 -32.29
CA PRO A 15 -10.08 -1.51 -31.00
C PRO A 15 -11.51 -1.05 -30.72
N GLY A 16 -12.12 -1.58 -29.66
CA GLY A 16 -13.47 -1.21 -29.22
C GLY A 16 -14.36 -2.37 -28.78
N THR A 17 -13.99 -3.62 -29.05
CA THR A 17 -14.74 -4.78 -28.53
C THR A 17 -14.37 -5.03 -27.08
N ARG A 18 -15.26 -4.63 -26.17
CA ARG A 18 -15.23 -4.97 -24.73
C ARG A 18 -15.07 -6.49 -24.57
N MET A 19 -13.96 -6.92 -23.96
CA MET A 19 -13.82 -8.30 -23.48
C MET A 19 -14.83 -8.53 -22.33
N PRO A 20 -15.59 -9.62 -22.29
CA PRO A 20 -16.46 -9.93 -21.16
C PRO A 20 -15.62 -10.13 -19.90
N MET A 21 -16.12 -9.66 -18.75
CA MET A 21 -15.46 -9.73 -17.45
C MET A 21 -15.07 -11.18 -17.15
N SER A 22 -13.77 -11.44 -17.03
CA SER A 22 -13.25 -12.76 -16.66
C SER A 22 -13.77 -13.16 -15.28
N ASN A 23 -14.41 -14.32 -15.21
CA ASN A 23 -14.79 -15.06 -14.01
C ASN A 23 -13.56 -15.43 -13.16
N ARG A 24 -12.92 -14.45 -12.48
CA ARG A 24 -11.78 -14.73 -11.61
C ARG A 24 -12.28 -15.01 -10.19
N ARG A 25 -11.98 -16.21 -9.70
CA ARG A 25 -12.22 -16.62 -8.31
C ARG A 25 -11.40 -15.75 -7.36
N THR A 26 -11.95 -15.47 -6.18
CA THR A 26 -11.24 -14.67 -5.18
C THR A 26 -10.04 -15.46 -4.68
N ARG A 27 -8.86 -14.85 -4.69
CA ARG A 27 -7.64 -15.50 -4.21
C ARG A 27 -7.47 -15.23 -2.72
N ILE A 28 -7.58 -16.29 -1.92
CA ILE A 28 -7.54 -16.22 -0.46
C ILE A 28 -6.23 -16.83 0.04
N PHE A 29 -5.57 -16.10 0.91
CA PHE A 29 -4.40 -16.54 1.63
C PHE A 29 -4.82 -17.10 2.99
N ILE A 30 -4.25 -18.25 3.38
CA ILE A 30 -4.47 -18.85 4.71
C ILE A 30 -3.11 -19.07 5.39
N GLY A 31 -2.78 -18.20 6.35
CA GLY A 31 -1.63 -18.34 7.21
C GLY A 31 -1.98 -19.18 8.44
N ALA A 32 -1.20 -20.21 8.70
CA ALA A 32 -1.38 -21.06 9.88
C ALA A 32 -0.04 -21.62 10.35
N SER A 33 0.09 -21.92 11.64
CA SER A 33 1.21 -22.71 12.13
C SER A 33 1.08 -24.19 11.77
N LEU A 34 2.10 -24.99 12.09
CA LEU A 34 2.02 -26.45 11.93
C LEU A 34 0.83 -27.04 12.68
N GLU A 35 0.54 -26.54 13.89
CA GLU A 35 -0.61 -26.95 14.69
C GLU A 35 -1.94 -26.48 14.09
N GLY A 36 -1.97 -25.28 13.48
CA GLY A 36 -3.14 -24.74 12.79
C GLY A 36 -3.40 -25.33 11.39
N LEU A 37 -2.51 -26.18 10.85
CA LEU A 37 -2.67 -26.75 9.50
C LEU A 37 -3.96 -27.55 9.29
N PRO A 38 -4.46 -28.37 10.23
CA PRO A 38 -5.74 -29.06 10.08
C PRO A 38 -6.89 -28.06 9.84
N VAL A 39 -6.94 -26.97 10.62
CA VAL A 39 -7.92 -25.89 10.48
C VAL A 39 -7.79 -25.20 9.12
N ALA A 40 -6.57 -24.85 8.72
CA ALA A 40 -6.32 -24.20 7.43
C ALA A 40 -6.71 -25.07 6.23
N ARG A 41 -6.46 -26.38 6.31
CA ARG A 41 -6.86 -27.36 5.28
C ARG A 41 -8.37 -27.49 5.19
N GLU A 42 -9.06 -27.49 6.32
CA GLU A 42 -10.52 -27.57 6.34
C GLU A 42 -11.16 -26.29 5.79
N LEU A 43 -10.65 -25.12 6.17
CA LEU A 43 -11.06 -23.83 5.60
C LEU A 43 -10.85 -23.80 4.08
N LYS A 44 -9.70 -24.28 3.60
CA LYS A 44 -9.43 -24.40 2.16
C LYS A 44 -10.42 -25.35 1.48
N ARG A 45 -10.74 -26.49 2.09
CA ARG A 45 -11.71 -27.46 1.53
C ARG A 45 -13.10 -26.83 1.44
N GLY A 46 -13.56 -26.18 2.51
CA GLY A 46 -14.87 -25.55 2.57
C GLY A 46 -15.07 -24.35 1.64
N LEU A 47 -13.98 -23.75 1.15
CA LEU A 47 -13.98 -22.61 0.23
C LEU A 47 -13.65 -22.98 -1.23
N ALA A 48 -13.54 -24.27 -1.54
CA ALA A 48 -13.01 -24.74 -2.83
C ALA A 48 -13.85 -24.32 -4.05
N GLU A 49 -15.15 -24.10 -3.87
CA GLU A 49 -16.05 -23.68 -4.95
C GLU A 49 -16.03 -22.16 -5.17
N GLU A 50 -15.77 -21.39 -4.11
CA GLU A 50 -15.89 -19.93 -4.09
C GLU A 50 -14.55 -19.20 -4.31
N ALA A 51 -13.43 -19.81 -3.91
CA ALA A 51 -12.16 -19.13 -3.82
C ALA A 51 -10.94 -20.02 -4.09
N ASP A 52 -9.92 -19.41 -4.70
CA ASP A 52 -8.62 -20.04 -4.89
C ASP A 52 -7.79 -19.83 -3.61
N CYS A 53 -7.81 -20.85 -2.74
CA CYS A 53 -7.16 -20.79 -1.43
C CYS A 53 -5.72 -21.34 -1.44
N THR A 54 -4.77 -20.54 -0.95
CA THR A 54 -3.37 -20.94 -0.77
C THR A 54 -3.00 -20.97 0.71
N ILE A 55 -2.55 -22.13 1.21
CA ILE A 55 -2.14 -22.31 2.61
C ILE A 55 -0.63 -22.10 2.73
N TRP A 56 -0.22 -21.34 3.73
CA TRP A 56 1.17 -21.07 4.06
C TRP A 56 1.41 -21.43 5.53
N ALA A 57 2.30 -22.40 5.76
CA ALA A 57 2.70 -22.82 7.09
C ALA A 57 3.68 -21.79 7.72
N GLN A 58 3.57 -21.52 9.03
CA GLN A 58 4.53 -20.68 9.76
C GLN A 58 5.96 -21.19 9.59
N GLY A 59 6.90 -20.25 9.44
CA GLY A 59 8.31 -20.51 9.14
C GLY A 59 8.67 -20.35 7.65
N ALA A 60 7.69 -20.31 6.74
CA ALA A 60 7.92 -20.07 5.31
C ALA A 60 7.88 -18.57 4.91
N PHE A 61 7.68 -17.68 5.89
CA PHE A 61 7.49 -16.25 5.70
C PHE A 61 8.82 -15.51 5.69
N SER A 62 9.52 -15.46 4.55
CA SER A 62 10.34 -14.29 4.30
C SER A 62 9.43 -13.15 3.85
N LEU A 63 9.73 -11.93 4.29
CA LEU A 63 9.02 -10.72 3.85
C LEU A 63 8.98 -10.66 2.31
N GLU A 64 10.06 -11.08 1.66
CA GLU A 64 10.16 -11.19 0.20
C GLU A 64 9.13 -12.13 -0.42
N LYS A 65 8.95 -13.34 0.12
CA LYS A 65 7.95 -14.30 -0.41
C LYS A 65 6.53 -13.74 -0.26
N LEU A 66 6.25 -13.07 0.85
CA LEU A 66 4.97 -12.40 1.08
C LEU A 66 4.77 -11.22 0.12
N CYS A 67 5.79 -10.40 -0.12
CA CYS A 67 5.75 -9.32 -1.10
C CYS A 67 5.55 -9.84 -2.54
N GLN A 68 6.17 -10.96 -2.90
CA GLN A 68 5.99 -11.61 -4.21
C GLN A 68 4.58 -12.17 -4.40
N ALA A 69 3.99 -12.78 -3.35
CA ALA A 69 2.66 -13.37 -3.41
C ALA A 69 1.52 -12.36 -3.21
N SER A 70 1.78 -11.26 -2.50
CA SER A 70 0.85 -10.18 -2.14
C SER A 70 -0.04 -9.65 -3.28
N PRO A 71 0.46 -9.39 -4.51
CA PRO A 71 -0.37 -8.90 -5.61
C PRO A 71 -1.45 -9.90 -6.07
N ALA A 72 -1.28 -11.16 -5.66
CA ALA A 72 -2.26 -12.20 -5.89
C ALA A 72 -3.25 -12.38 -4.75
N ILE A 73 -3.03 -11.77 -3.59
CA ILE A 73 -3.85 -12.00 -2.40
C ILE A 73 -4.94 -10.91 -2.33
N GLU A 74 -6.20 -11.35 -2.33
CA GLU A 74 -7.35 -10.45 -2.22
C GLU A 74 -7.99 -10.48 -0.84
N TYR A 75 -7.72 -11.54 -0.08
CA TYR A 75 -8.21 -11.75 1.28
C TYR A 75 -7.21 -12.60 2.07
N ALA A 76 -7.04 -12.32 3.36
CA ALA A 76 -6.20 -13.12 4.26
C ALA A 76 -7.00 -13.72 5.42
N LEU A 77 -6.70 -14.98 5.70
CA LEU A 77 -7.13 -15.74 6.87
C LEU A 77 -5.89 -16.04 7.69
N LEU A 78 -5.86 -15.63 8.96
CA LEU A 78 -4.81 -16.06 9.89
C LEU A 78 -5.43 -16.97 10.94
N VAL A 79 -5.00 -18.23 10.95
CA VAL A 79 -5.38 -19.21 11.97
C VAL A 79 -4.42 -19.06 13.14
N LEU A 80 -4.97 -18.73 14.31
CA LEU A 80 -4.26 -18.57 15.57
C LEU A 80 -4.63 -19.74 16.49
N GLY A 81 -3.68 -20.64 16.71
CA GLY A 81 -3.73 -21.70 17.70
C GLY A 81 -3.01 -21.31 19.00
N PRO A 82 -2.99 -22.22 19.99
CA PRO A 82 -2.41 -21.94 21.30
C PRO A 82 -0.92 -21.58 21.26
N ALA A 83 -0.11 -22.21 20.40
CA ALA A 83 1.33 -21.93 20.29
C ALA A 83 1.66 -20.53 19.74
N GLU A 84 0.69 -19.88 19.09
CA GLU A 84 0.78 -18.52 18.55
C GLU A 84 0.49 -17.45 19.60
N LEU A 85 -0.03 -17.87 20.76
CA LEU A 85 -0.40 -17.00 21.84
C LEU A 85 0.59 -17.17 22.99
N SER A 86 1.20 -16.08 23.44
CA SER A 86 1.91 -16.06 24.71
C SER A 86 0.88 -16.05 25.84
N SER A 87 0.96 -17.06 26.71
CA SER A 87 0.24 -17.05 27.98
C SER A 87 0.93 -16.09 28.93
N GLU A 88 0.31 -14.94 29.22
CA GLU A 88 0.57 -14.27 30.49
C GLU A 88 -0.26 -15.00 31.55
N ALA A 89 0.32 -16.07 32.10
CA ALA A 89 -0.34 -17.00 33.03
C ALA A 89 -0.99 -16.30 34.24
N ALA A 90 -0.51 -15.12 34.64
CA ALA A 90 -1.04 -14.36 35.76
C ALA A 90 -2.34 -13.61 35.46
N ALA A 91 -2.69 -13.39 34.18
CA ALA A 91 -3.81 -12.55 33.76
C ALA A 91 -4.87 -13.27 32.91
N GLY A 92 -4.65 -14.54 32.54
CA GLY A 92 -5.58 -15.30 31.69
C GLY A 92 -5.76 -14.71 30.29
N ARG A 93 -4.83 -13.86 29.85
CA ARG A 93 -4.83 -13.17 28.55
C ARG A 93 -3.94 -13.92 27.58
N ASN A 94 -4.52 -14.42 26.49
CA ASN A 94 -3.76 -15.08 25.43
C ASN A 94 -3.44 -14.05 24.35
N ARG A 95 -2.29 -13.41 24.50
CA ARG A 95 -1.82 -12.36 23.59
C ARG A 95 -1.05 -12.99 22.43
N PRO A 96 -1.27 -12.60 21.17
CA PRO A 96 -0.43 -13.08 20.08
C PRO A 96 1.04 -12.74 20.31
N ARG A 97 1.92 -13.68 20.00
CA ARG A 97 3.38 -13.47 20.04
C ARG A 97 3.77 -12.37 19.04
N ASP A 98 4.94 -11.77 19.23
CA ASP A 98 5.42 -10.66 18.40
C ASP A 98 5.47 -10.99 16.90
N SER A 99 5.89 -12.21 16.55
CA SER A 99 5.91 -12.69 15.17
C SER A 99 4.51 -12.77 14.55
N VAL A 100 3.50 -13.06 15.35
CA VAL A 100 2.09 -13.16 14.95
C VAL A 100 1.49 -11.76 14.86
N LEU A 101 1.80 -10.87 15.82
CA LEU A 101 1.42 -9.45 15.74
C LEU A 101 2.00 -8.77 14.50
N PHE A 102 3.25 -9.09 14.14
CA PHE A 102 3.87 -8.63 12.90
C PHE A 102 3.08 -9.08 11.66
N GLN A 103 2.73 -10.37 11.58
CA GLN A 103 1.92 -10.88 10.45
C GLN A 103 0.54 -10.22 10.40
N ILE A 104 -0.11 -10.05 11.55
CA ILE A 104 -1.40 -9.38 11.66
C ILE A 104 -1.29 -7.94 11.15
N GLY A 105 -0.29 -7.19 11.62
CA GLY A 105 -0.04 -5.82 11.18
C GLY A 105 0.29 -5.72 9.69
N LEU A 106 1.11 -6.64 9.17
CA LEU A 106 1.49 -6.70 7.76
C LEU A 106 0.27 -6.91 6.86
N PHE A 107 -0.57 -7.91 7.16
CA PHE A 107 -1.78 -8.16 6.36
C PHE A 107 -2.83 -7.07 6.54
N ALA A 108 -2.96 -6.51 7.74
CA ALA A 108 -3.84 -5.37 7.98
C ALA A 108 -3.39 -4.13 7.20
N GLY A 109 -2.08 -3.88 7.07
CA GLY A 109 -1.53 -2.78 6.26
C GLY A 109 -1.68 -3.03 4.76
N LEU A 110 -1.34 -4.24 4.32
CA LEU A 110 -1.36 -4.61 2.90
C LEU A 110 -2.78 -4.70 2.33
N LEU A 111 -3.68 -5.35 3.05
CA LEU A 111 -5.04 -5.62 2.60
C LEU A 111 -6.06 -4.67 3.23
N GLY A 112 -5.74 -3.99 4.31
CA GLY A 112 -6.75 -3.26 5.08
C GLY A 112 -7.62 -4.21 5.93
N ARG A 113 -8.14 -3.67 7.04
CA ARG A 113 -8.86 -4.42 8.10
C ARG A 113 -10.07 -5.22 7.59
N SER A 114 -10.72 -4.77 6.52
CA SER A 114 -11.92 -5.41 5.95
C SER A 114 -11.64 -6.64 5.08
N ARG A 115 -10.38 -6.84 4.67
CA ARG A 115 -9.92 -7.95 3.81
C ARG A 115 -9.08 -8.99 4.57
N MET A 116 -9.22 -9.01 5.89
CA MET A 116 -8.51 -9.91 6.78
C MET A 116 -9.48 -10.48 7.81
N LEU A 117 -9.31 -11.76 8.16
CA LEU A 117 -10.04 -12.42 9.23
C LEU A 117 -9.07 -13.24 10.09
N LEU A 118 -9.11 -13.02 11.39
CA LEU A 118 -8.43 -13.87 12.36
C LEU A 118 -9.35 -15.02 12.75
N VAL A 119 -8.87 -16.26 12.68
CA VAL A 119 -9.61 -17.46 13.05
C VAL A 119 -8.93 -18.09 14.25
N HIS A 120 -9.63 -18.25 15.37
CA HIS A 120 -9.05 -18.82 16.59
C HIS A 120 -10.05 -19.71 17.33
N SER A 121 -9.55 -20.52 18.25
CA SER A 121 -10.41 -21.31 19.14
C SER A 121 -11.24 -20.40 20.04
N ARG A 122 -12.52 -20.74 20.23
CA ARG A 122 -13.41 -20.07 21.18
C ARG A 122 -12.97 -20.31 22.63
N ASP A 123 -12.34 -21.44 22.88
CA ASP A 123 -11.92 -21.87 24.21
C ASP A 123 -10.65 -21.12 24.67
N VAL A 124 -10.00 -20.40 23.76
CA VAL A 124 -8.80 -19.60 24.01
C VAL A 124 -9.10 -18.13 23.67
N PRO A 125 -9.49 -17.30 24.65
CA PRO A 125 -9.85 -15.90 24.39
C PRO A 125 -8.64 -15.11 23.90
N LEU A 126 -8.78 -14.47 22.74
CA LEU A 126 -7.74 -13.71 22.06
C LEU A 126 -7.66 -12.28 22.62
N ASP A 127 -6.51 -11.91 23.18
CA ASP A 127 -6.24 -10.54 23.66
C ASP A 127 -5.44 -9.76 22.61
N LEU A 128 -6.13 -8.97 21.78
CA LEU A 128 -5.51 -8.12 20.78
C LEU A 128 -5.10 -6.76 21.37
N PRO A 129 -3.96 -6.19 20.97
CA PRO A 129 -3.64 -4.80 21.23
C PRO A 129 -4.78 -3.86 20.80
N PRO A 130 -5.04 -2.74 21.51
CA PRO A 130 -6.13 -1.81 21.20
C PRO A 130 -6.12 -1.32 19.75
N ASP A 131 -4.93 -1.10 19.18
CA ASP A 131 -4.75 -0.68 17.77
C ASP A 131 -5.27 -1.73 16.77
N LEU A 132 -5.33 -3.00 17.18
CA LEU A 132 -5.79 -4.14 16.40
C LEU A 132 -7.21 -4.60 16.76
N ALA A 133 -7.86 -4.03 17.78
CA ALA A 133 -9.18 -4.44 18.26
C ALA A 133 -10.32 -4.31 17.22
N GLY A 134 -10.11 -3.54 16.15
CA GLY A 134 -11.05 -3.40 15.03
C GLY A 134 -10.87 -4.41 13.89
N LEU A 135 -10.01 -5.41 14.05
CA LEU A 135 -9.88 -6.51 13.08
C LEU A 135 -11.04 -7.49 13.23
N ARG A 136 -11.47 -8.07 12.10
CA ARG A 136 -12.50 -9.11 12.12
C ARG A 136 -11.92 -10.39 12.71
N THR A 137 -12.66 -11.01 13.62
CA THR A 137 -12.34 -12.31 14.19
C THR A 137 -13.49 -13.29 13.95
N ALA A 138 -13.16 -14.58 13.88
CA ALA A 138 -14.11 -15.68 13.86
C ALA A 138 -13.59 -16.79 14.77
N THR A 139 -14.51 -17.42 15.52
CA THR A 139 -14.16 -18.45 16.48
C THR A 139 -14.74 -19.81 16.11
N PHE A 140 -14.02 -20.88 16.36
CA PHE A 140 -14.51 -22.26 16.26
C PHE A 140 -14.31 -23.01 17.58
N SER A 141 -15.02 -24.13 17.76
CA SER A 141 -14.87 -25.01 18.92
C SER A 141 -13.76 -26.03 18.67
N ASP A 142 -12.83 -26.22 19.62
CA ASP A 142 -11.84 -27.29 19.51
C ASP A 142 -12.45 -28.68 19.80
N ALA A 143 -13.63 -28.70 20.43
CA ALA A 143 -14.36 -29.94 20.68
C ALA A 143 -15.13 -30.44 19.44
N GLY A 144 -15.02 -31.73 19.16
CA GLY A 144 -15.86 -32.44 18.20
C GLY A 144 -15.29 -32.45 16.77
N ASN A 145 -16.18 -32.58 15.78
CA ASN A 145 -15.79 -32.62 14.38
C ASN A 145 -15.43 -31.21 13.87
N LEU A 146 -14.18 -31.03 13.45
CA LEU A 146 -13.63 -29.77 12.95
C LEU A 146 -14.42 -29.19 11.76
N GLU A 147 -14.93 -30.02 10.86
CA GLU A 147 -15.75 -29.60 9.72
C GLU A 147 -17.03 -28.89 10.20
N LEU A 148 -17.72 -29.47 11.17
CA LEU A 148 -18.92 -28.88 11.78
C LEU A 148 -18.57 -27.63 12.59
N ALA A 149 -17.43 -27.65 13.30
CA ALA A 149 -16.97 -26.52 14.10
C ALA A 149 -16.64 -25.28 13.24
N LEU A 150 -16.16 -25.49 12.00
CA LEU A 150 -15.80 -24.41 11.07
C LEU A 150 -16.95 -23.97 10.15
N ALA A 151 -18.06 -24.69 10.11
CA ALA A 151 -19.22 -24.31 9.29
C ALA A 151 -19.69 -22.85 9.51
N PRO A 152 -19.76 -22.32 10.76
CA PRO A 152 -20.09 -20.91 10.98
C PRO A 152 -19.04 -19.94 10.41
N VAL A 153 -17.75 -20.29 10.51
CA VAL A 153 -16.64 -19.49 9.96
C VAL A 153 -16.74 -19.42 8.44
N LEU A 154 -17.02 -20.56 7.80
CA LEU A 154 -17.23 -20.64 6.35
C LEU A 154 -18.45 -19.83 5.90
N SER A 155 -19.55 -19.87 6.65
CA SER A 155 -20.73 -19.05 6.35
C SER A 155 -20.43 -17.55 6.41
N LEU A 156 -19.66 -17.10 7.41
CA LEU A 156 -19.22 -15.70 7.55
C LEU A 156 -18.32 -15.26 6.38
N LEU A 157 -17.45 -16.16 5.92
CA LEU A 157 -16.56 -15.90 4.80
C LEU A 157 -17.33 -15.80 3.49
N ARG A 158 -18.23 -16.75 3.21
CA ARG A 158 -19.09 -16.74 2.01
C ARG A 158 -19.90 -15.45 1.91
N GLY A 159 -20.58 -15.04 2.98
CA GLY A 159 -21.33 -13.79 2.99
C GLY A 159 -20.45 -12.55 2.75
N GLY A 160 -19.22 -12.54 3.27
CA GLY A 160 -18.24 -11.47 3.01
C GLY A 160 -17.78 -11.40 1.55
N LEU A 161 -17.55 -12.56 0.92
CA LEU A 161 -17.13 -12.67 -0.47
C LEU A 161 -18.26 -12.27 -1.44
N GLU A 162 -19.48 -12.75 -1.20
CA GLU A 162 -20.67 -12.44 -2.00
C GLU A 162 -21.02 -10.94 -1.97
N GLY A 163 -21.01 -10.32 -0.78
CA GLY A 163 -21.27 -8.89 -0.63
C GLY A 163 -20.29 -8.00 -1.40
N ARG A 164 -19.02 -8.45 -1.50
CA ARG A 164 -17.97 -7.76 -2.26
C ARG A 164 -18.19 -7.89 -3.77
N THR A 165 -18.50 -9.09 -4.26
CA THR A 165 -18.84 -9.32 -5.68
C THR A 165 -20.05 -8.49 -6.11
N ALA A 166 -21.10 -8.44 -5.28
CA ALA A 166 -22.28 -7.62 -5.54
C ALA A 166 -21.98 -6.11 -5.53
N ARG A 167 -21.11 -5.62 -4.64
CA ARG A 167 -20.71 -4.21 -4.59
C ARG A 167 -19.86 -3.80 -5.80
N LEU A 168 -18.91 -4.63 -6.21
CA LEU A 168 -18.10 -4.43 -7.41
C LEU A 168 -18.98 -4.44 -8.68
N ALA A 169 -19.96 -5.34 -8.76
CA ALA A 169 -20.93 -5.37 -9.86
C ALA A 169 -21.81 -4.10 -9.92
N ARG A 170 -22.23 -3.54 -8.77
CA ARG A 170 -23.02 -2.29 -8.70
C ARG A 170 -22.21 -1.06 -9.09
N LEU A 171 -20.95 -0.98 -8.66
CA LEU A 171 -20.03 0.12 -9.03
C LEU A 171 -19.65 0.10 -10.52
N SER A 172 -19.85 -1.02 -11.19
CA SER A 172 -19.55 -1.21 -12.61
C SER A 172 -20.75 -0.89 -13.54
N ARG A 173 -21.92 -0.53 -12.99
CA ARG A 173 -23.08 -0.11 -13.79
C ARG A 173 -23.00 1.39 -14.15
N PRO A 174 -23.24 1.79 -15.41
CA PRO A 174 -23.31 3.20 -15.77
C PRO A 174 -24.49 3.87 -15.06
N LYS A 175 -24.27 5.07 -14.51
CA LYS A 175 -25.34 5.94 -13.98
C LYS A 175 -26.04 6.64 -15.15
N ASP A 176 -27.27 6.25 -15.44
CA ASP A 176 -28.20 7.10 -16.18
C ASP A 176 -28.70 8.19 -15.22
N THR A 177 -28.27 9.44 -15.43
CA THR A 177 -29.06 10.63 -15.10
C THR A 177 -28.57 11.81 -15.93
N ALA A 178 -29.52 12.42 -16.63
CA ALA A 178 -29.33 13.50 -17.59
C ALA A 178 -29.29 14.89 -16.94
N SER A 179 -28.66 15.80 -17.70
CA SER A 179 -28.90 17.26 -17.76
C SER A 179 -28.41 18.14 -16.61
N ALA A 180 -27.27 18.81 -16.82
CA ALA A 180 -27.23 20.23 -17.20
C ALA A 180 -25.77 20.70 -17.31
N SER A 181 -25.36 21.18 -18.50
CA SER A 181 -24.11 21.92 -18.68
C SER A 181 -24.37 23.42 -18.46
N PRO A 182 -23.38 24.17 -17.95
CA PRO A 182 -22.75 25.12 -18.86
C PRO A 182 -21.21 25.19 -18.76
N LYS A 183 -20.62 25.29 -19.96
CA LYS A 183 -19.44 26.06 -20.38
C LYS A 183 -18.06 25.75 -19.76
N LYS A 184 -17.37 24.85 -20.48
CA LYS A 184 -16.01 24.95 -21.03
C LYS A 184 -15.13 26.07 -20.45
N ALA A 185 -14.34 25.73 -19.42
CA ALA A 185 -12.95 26.13 -19.36
C ALA A 185 -12.13 24.95 -19.89
N GLU A 186 -11.21 25.24 -20.80
CA GLU A 186 -10.39 24.27 -21.52
C GLU A 186 -9.60 23.41 -20.52
N ALA A 187 -9.99 22.15 -20.38
CA ALA A 187 -9.21 21.18 -19.63
C ALA A 187 -7.89 20.92 -20.37
N PRO A 188 -6.74 20.88 -19.68
CA PRO A 188 -5.48 20.53 -20.32
C PRO A 188 -5.57 19.10 -20.91
N PRO A 189 -4.75 18.77 -21.92
CA PRO A 189 -4.92 17.57 -22.73
C PRO A 189 -4.88 16.31 -21.88
N LYS A 190 -5.75 15.34 -22.22
CA LYS A 190 -5.74 13.99 -21.67
C LYS A 190 -4.56 13.21 -22.22
N ASP A 191 -3.38 13.42 -21.64
CA ASP A 191 -2.24 12.51 -21.76
C ASP A 191 -1.52 12.43 -20.41
N GLY A 192 -1.21 11.20 -19.94
CA GLY A 192 -0.26 10.98 -18.85
C GLY A 192 -0.84 10.40 -17.56
N ALA A 193 -1.36 9.18 -17.58
CA ALA A 193 -1.34 8.37 -16.37
C ALA A 193 0.10 8.30 -15.83
N LEU A 194 0.28 8.42 -14.50
CA LEU A 194 1.60 8.27 -13.87
C LEU A 194 2.17 6.89 -14.19
N ASP A 195 3.18 6.83 -15.07
CA ASP A 195 3.97 5.62 -15.25
C ASP A 195 4.97 5.52 -14.11
N THR A 196 4.54 4.89 -13.01
CA THR A 196 5.34 4.74 -11.79
C THR A 196 6.66 4.05 -12.06
N ARG A 197 6.69 3.07 -12.97
CA ARG A 197 7.92 2.34 -13.31
C ARG A 197 8.91 3.27 -14.00
N ALA A 198 8.48 3.96 -15.05
CA ALA A 198 9.33 4.88 -15.79
C ALA A 198 9.86 6.01 -14.87
N LEU A 199 9.02 6.46 -13.92
CA LEU A 199 9.43 7.46 -12.94
C LEU A 199 10.54 6.96 -12.00
N ILE A 200 10.45 5.72 -11.52
CA ILE A 200 11.47 5.10 -10.65
C ILE A 200 12.75 4.80 -11.42
N GLU A 201 12.66 4.30 -12.65
CA GLU A 201 13.81 4.05 -13.53
C GLU A 201 14.64 5.33 -13.72
N ARG A 202 13.98 6.45 -14.05
CA ARG A 202 14.65 7.75 -14.21
C ARG A 202 15.27 8.26 -12.92
N ALA A 203 14.63 8.03 -11.77
CA ALA A 203 15.19 8.39 -10.47
C ALA A 203 16.46 7.61 -10.13
N PHE A 204 16.54 6.33 -10.54
CA PHE A 204 17.71 5.50 -10.31
C PHE A 204 18.86 5.95 -11.22
N GLU A 205 18.58 6.25 -12.48
CA GLU A 205 19.57 6.83 -13.40
C GLU A 205 20.11 8.19 -12.92
N ALA A 206 19.29 8.96 -12.20
CA ALA A 206 19.68 10.24 -11.61
C ALA A 206 20.72 10.10 -10.49
N GLU A 207 20.80 8.93 -9.82
CA GLU A 207 21.69 8.76 -8.67
C GLU A 207 23.16 8.75 -9.07
N ASP A 208 23.47 8.11 -10.20
CA ASP A 208 24.84 7.94 -10.69
C ASP A 208 25.31 9.14 -11.53
N LYS A 209 24.45 10.16 -11.73
CA LYS A 209 24.75 11.38 -12.48
C LYS A 209 24.85 12.60 -11.56
N PRO A 210 25.63 13.63 -11.92
CA PRO A 210 25.59 14.92 -11.22
C PRO A 210 24.19 15.54 -11.36
N GLY A 211 23.60 15.96 -10.24
CA GLY A 211 22.26 16.54 -10.20
C GLY A 211 22.21 17.93 -10.82
N GLU A 212 21.08 18.27 -11.43
CA GLU A 212 20.77 19.61 -11.93
C GLU A 212 20.43 20.56 -10.78
N SER A 213 20.62 21.86 -10.98
CA SER A 213 20.26 22.88 -10.00
C SER A 213 18.73 22.95 -9.81
N ILE A 214 18.27 22.88 -8.56
CA ILE A 214 16.86 23.04 -8.21
C ILE A 214 16.56 24.52 -8.03
N ASP A 215 15.63 25.07 -8.82
CA ASP A 215 15.15 26.45 -8.69
C ASP A 215 14.30 26.59 -7.41
N PRO A 216 14.73 27.41 -6.42
CA PRO A 216 14.00 27.59 -5.17
C PRO A 216 12.55 28.07 -5.39
N ASP A 217 12.30 28.96 -6.35
CA ASP A 217 10.97 29.52 -6.58
C ASP A 217 9.96 28.42 -7.00
N LEU A 218 10.46 27.37 -7.66
CA LEU A 218 9.68 26.24 -8.15
C LEU A 218 9.43 25.14 -7.11
N VAL A 219 10.09 25.18 -5.94
CA VAL A 219 9.92 24.13 -4.92
C VAL A 219 9.55 24.67 -3.53
N GLU A 220 9.97 25.88 -3.16
CA GLU A 220 9.79 26.40 -1.80
C GLU A 220 8.33 26.67 -1.43
N GLY A 221 8.00 26.47 -0.15
CA GLY A 221 6.70 26.78 0.41
C GLY A 221 5.98 25.58 1.01
N LEU A 222 4.72 25.79 1.37
CA LEU A 222 3.88 24.76 1.99
C LEU A 222 3.19 23.93 0.91
N TRP A 223 3.32 22.62 1.03
CA TRP A 223 2.70 21.63 0.16
C TRP A 223 1.79 20.70 0.98
N ARG A 224 0.68 20.27 0.39
CA ARG A 224 -0.24 19.31 0.98
C ARG A 224 -0.55 18.18 0.02
N ASP A 225 -0.56 16.96 0.54
CA ASP A 225 -0.99 15.79 -0.18
C ASP A 225 -2.52 15.77 -0.31
N GLU A 226 -3.04 15.68 -1.55
CA GLU A 226 -4.47 15.55 -1.83
C GLU A 226 -5.04 14.19 -1.36
N THR A 227 -4.20 13.20 -1.05
CA THR A 227 -4.63 11.82 -0.78
C THR A 227 -4.80 11.50 0.70
N ASP A 228 -3.96 12.05 1.58
CA ASP A 228 -3.95 11.64 2.97
C ASP A 228 -3.70 12.76 4.00
N ASP A 229 -3.76 14.04 3.60
CA ASP A 229 -3.58 15.21 4.47
C ASP A 229 -2.16 15.37 5.04
N THR A 230 -1.17 14.70 4.43
CA THR A 230 0.24 14.96 4.73
C THR A 230 0.62 16.38 4.32
N SER A 231 1.25 17.13 5.22
CA SER A 231 1.72 18.50 4.98
C SER A 231 3.23 18.56 5.07
N LEU A 232 3.89 19.22 4.11
CA LEU A 232 5.34 19.41 4.12
C LEU A 232 5.70 20.84 3.75
N VAL A 233 6.75 21.37 4.37
CA VAL A 233 7.27 22.70 4.05
C VAL A 233 8.63 22.53 3.43
N VAL A 234 8.81 23.07 2.23
CA VAL A 234 10.10 23.04 1.51
C VAL A 234 10.81 24.37 1.69
N ARG A 235 12.10 24.31 2.04
CA ARG A 235 13.00 25.47 2.08
C ARG A 235 14.40 25.05 1.63
N MET A 236 15.13 25.95 0.99
CA MET A 236 16.54 25.81 0.66
C MET A 236 17.39 26.29 1.84
N ILE A 237 18.26 25.42 2.36
CA ILE A 237 19.19 25.75 3.45
C ILE A 237 20.59 25.37 3.01
N GLY A 238 21.51 26.35 2.97
CA GLY A 238 22.90 26.11 2.56
C GLY A 238 23.04 25.53 1.14
N GLY A 239 22.11 25.84 0.24
CA GLY A 239 22.06 25.27 -1.11
C GLY A 239 21.41 23.88 -1.20
N GLU A 240 20.98 23.29 -0.09
CA GLU A 240 20.28 22.00 -0.06
C GLU A 240 18.77 22.19 0.13
N MET A 241 17.98 21.47 -0.67
CA MET A 241 16.53 21.39 -0.46
C MET A 241 16.22 20.54 0.78
N ARG A 242 15.46 21.08 1.73
CA ARG A 242 14.98 20.38 2.92
C ARG A 242 13.46 20.46 2.99
N ALA A 243 12.83 19.32 3.28
CA ALA A 243 11.38 19.21 3.27
C ALA A 243 10.87 18.43 4.52
N PRO A 244 10.88 19.04 5.71
CA PRO A 244 10.18 18.50 6.88
C PRO A 244 8.69 18.30 6.61
N TYR A 245 8.09 17.26 7.18
CA TYR A 245 6.69 16.95 7.01
C TYR A 245 6.00 16.38 8.24
N ALA A 246 4.69 16.57 8.28
CA ALA A 246 3.78 15.95 9.21
C ALA A 246 2.82 15.02 8.45
N PHE A 247 2.87 13.74 8.78
CA PHE A 247 2.12 12.70 8.10
C PHE A 247 0.65 12.71 8.54
N ARG A 248 -0.28 12.64 7.58
CA ARG A 248 -1.73 12.53 7.83
C ARG A 248 -2.31 13.50 8.85
N GLY A 249 -2.07 14.79 8.64
CA GLY A 249 -2.60 15.85 9.50
C GLY A 249 -1.99 15.87 10.91
N ALA A 250 -0.87 15.19 11.14
CA ALA A 250 -0.18 15.24 12.43
C ALA A 250 0.16 16.69 12.82
N THR A 251 0.02 17.00 14.11
CA THR A 251 0.36 18.33 14.64
C THR A 251 1.84 18.48 14.99
N ARG A 252 2.61 17.40 14.84
CA ARG A 252 4.06 17.31 15.14
C ARG A 252 4.82 16.80 13.93
N LEU A 253 6.11 17.17 13.87
CA LEU A 253 7.04 16.68 12.85
C LEU A 253 7.08 15.15 12.88
N THR A 254 6.81 14.53 11.74
CA THR A 254 6.89 13.06 11.59
C THR A 254 8.23 12.65 11.00
N GLY A 255 8.68 13.38 9.98
CA GLY A 255 9.88 13.06 9.23
C GLY A 255 10.38 14.23 8.41
N GLU A 256 11.42 13.97 7.64
CA GLU A 256 11.90 14.88 6.61
C GLU A 256 12.15 14.14 5.31
N PHE A 257 11.98 14.85 4.20
CA PHE A 257 12.52 14.51 2.91
C PHE A 257 13.81 15.32 2.65
N PHE A 258 14.86 14.65 2.20
CA PHE A 258 16.21 15.22 2.08
C PHE A 258 17.03 14.55 0.98
N GLY A 259 18.23 15.07 0.70
CA GLY A 259 19.14 14.49 -0.29
C GLY A 259 18.61 14.55 -1.71
N TRP A 260 17.92 15.63 -2.05
CA TRP A 260 17.23 15.77 -3.33
C TRP A 260 18.21 15.92 -4.50
N LYS A 261 17.91 15.22 -5.59
CA LYS A 261 18.56 15.34 -6.90
C LYS A 261 17.50 15.60 -7.97
N LEU A 262 17.74 16.59 -8.81
CA LEU A 262 16.97 16.83 -10.02
C LEU A 262 17.67 16.21 -11.22
N HIS A 263 16.96 15.43 -12.01
CA HIS A 263 17.44 14.92 -13.29
C HIS A 263 16.29 14.81 -14.28
N GLU A 264 16.41 15.49 -15.41
CA GLU A 264 15.43 15.50 -16.49
C GLU A 264 13.96 15.71 -16.03
N GLY A 265 13.76 16.63 -15.08
CA GLY A 265 12.44 16.98 -14.54
C GLY A 265 11.89 16.01 -13.47
N VAL A 266 12.70 15.06 -12.99
CA VAL A 266 12.39 14.17 -11.88
C VAL A 266 13.21 14.56 -10.65
N LEU A 267 12.53 14.77 -9.54
CA LEU A 267 13.10 15.00 -8.21
C LEU A 267 13.16 13.66 -7.47
N ALA A 268 14.35 13.12 -7.28
CA ALA A 268 14.59 11.96 -6.45
C ALA A 268 15.14 12.40 -5.09
N GLY A 269 14.68 11.81 -4.01
CA GLY A 269 15.16 12.11 -2.67
C GLY A 269 14.94 10.95 -1.72
N HIS A 270 15.35 11.16 -0.47
CA HIS A 270 15.21 10.22 0.62
C HIS A 270 14.22 10.76 1.65
N PHE A 271 13.68 9.88 2.49
CA PHE A 271 12.97 10.30 3.68
C PHE A 271 13.43 9.52 4.90
N ARG A 272 13.25 10.13 6.08
CA ARG A 272 13.40 9.45 7.37
C ARG A 272 12.38 9.94 8.38
N TRP A 273 11.90 9.03 9.23
CA TRP A 273 10.98 9.33 10.33
C TRP A 273 11.77 9.53 11.62
N VAL A 274 11.52 10.65 12.30
CA VAL A 274 12.34 11.12 13.42
C VAL A 274 12.33 10.14 14.61
N GLN A 275 11.24 9.41 14.82
CA GLN A 275 11.03 8.58 16.02
C GLN A 275 10.99 7.07 15.77
N GLN A 276 10.89 6.63 14.52
CA GLN A 276 10.56 5.23 14.20
C GLN A 276 11.67 4.49 13.45
N GLY A 277 12.80 5.16 13.14
CA GLY A 277 13.91 4.55 12.39
C GLY A 277 13.54 4.12 10.97
N ILE A 278 12.40 4.59 10.47
CA ILE A 278 11.87 4.27 9.14
C ILE A 278 12.48 5.25 8.14
N GLU A 279 13.05 4.72 7.07
CA GLU A 279 13.55 5.50 5.94
C GLU A 279 13.19 4.86 4.60
N GLY A 280 13.41 5.62 3.54
CA GLY A 280 13.18 5.15 2.18
C GLY A 280 13.40 6.26 1.17
N ARG A 281 12.77 6.11 0.01
CA ARG A 281 12.90 7.04 -1.12
C ARG A 281 11.59 7.69 -1.46
N ILE A 282 11.71 8.88 -2.05
CA ILE A 282 10.63 9.62 -2.68
C ILE A 282 11.08 10.03 -4.09
N VAL A 283 10.17 9.92 -5.03
CA VAL A 283 10.38 10.34 -6.41
C VAL A 283 9.19 11.17 -6.83
N LEU A 284 9.42 12.40 -7.26
CA LEU A 284 8.41 13.35 -7.68
C LEU A 284 8.72 13.85 -9.08
N ARG A 285 7.67 14.15 -9.85
CA ARG A 285 7.76 14.95 -11.07
C ARG A 285 6.89 16.19 -10.93
N MET A 286 7.33 17.27 -11.56
CA MET A 286 6.53 18.48 -11.68
C MET A 286 5.51 18.31 -12.80
N ILE A 287 4.23 18.44 -12.46
CA ILE A 287 3.12 18.40 -13.44
C ILE A 287 2.49 19.79 -13.64
N GLY A 288 2.92 20.78 -12.85
CA GLY A 288 2.58 22.19 -12.96
C GLY A 288 3.31 23.02 -11.91
N LEU A 289 3.22 24.35 -11.98
CA LEU A 289 3.93 25.26 -11.06
C LEU A 289 3.53 25.08 -9.58
N ASP A 290 2.32 24.60 -9.33
CA ASP A 290 1.76 24.35 -7.99
C ASP A 290 1.44 22.88 -7.73
N ARG A 291 1.93 21.96 -8.57
CA ARG A 291 1.60 20.53 -8.48
C ARG A 291 2.79 19.61 -8.72
N LEU A 292 3.04 18.73 -7.75
CA LEU A 292 3.96 17.61 -7.88
C LEU A 292 3.16 16.31 -7.76
N GLU A 293 3.52 15.32 -8.56
CA GLU A 293 2.99 13.97 -8.45
C GLU A 293 4.14 12.98 -8.44
N GLY A 294 4.01 11.91 -7.67
CA GLY A 294 5.00 10.86 -7.70
C GLY A 294 4.68 9.73 -6.75
N VAL A 295 5.74 9.12 -6.24
CA VAL A 295 5.66 7.97 -5.35
C VAL A 295 6.72 7.98 -4.28
N TRP A 296 6.46 7.26 -3.20
CA TRP A 296 7.44 6.99 -2.16
C TRP A 296 7.37 5.52 -1.71
N PHE A 297 8.49 4.99 -1.20
CA PHE A 297 8.60 3.60 -0.76
C PHE A 297 9.70 3.44 0.30
N PHE A 298 9.52 2.49 1.22
CA PHE A 298 10.46 2.17 2.30
C PHE A 298 11.58 1.23 1.81
N GLY A 299 12.80 1.33 2.36
CA GLY A 299 13.84 0.32 2.12
C GLY A 299 15.28 0.78 2.35
N TRP A 300 16.09 -0.07 3.00
CA TRP A 300 17.55 0.02 3.10
C TRP A 300 18.15 -0.85 1.98
N SER A 301 19.12 -0.31 1.25
CA SER A 301 19.83 -0.87 0.08
C SER A 301 19.00 -1.09 -1.20
N ASP A 302 18.49 0.00 -1.77
CA ASP A 302 17.70 0.05 -3.01
C ASP A 302 18.41 -0.42 -4.30
N ARG A 303 19.74 -0.66 -4.26
CA ARG A 303 20.48 -1.10 -5.46
C ARG A 303 20.13 -2.52 -5.92
N GLU A 304 19.50 -3.34 -5.07
CA GLU A 304 19.15 -4.73 -5.41
C GLU A 304 17.71 -4.90 -5.91
N MET A 305 16.81 -3.94 -5.69
CA MET A 305 15.41 -4.04 -6.09
C MET A 305 15.14 -3.46 -7.49
N GLN A 306 14.57 -4.26 -8.37
CA GLN A 306 14.23 -3.86 -9.73
C GLN A 306 13.08 -2.80 -9.74
N PRO A 307 13.14 -1.78 -10.63
CA PRO A 307 12.12 -0.73 -10.73
C PRO A 307 10.67 -1.24 -10.87
N GLU A 308 10.47 -2.39 -11.51
CA GLU A 308 9.15 -3.02 -11.65
C GLU A 308 8.56 -3.48 -10.32
N ILE A 309 9.41 -3.88 -9.37
CA ILE A 309 9.00 -4.30 -8.03
C ILE A 309 8.64 -3.05 -7.22
N LEU A 310 9.52 -2.05 -7.26
CA LEU A 310 9.32 -0.78 -6.57
C LEU A 310 8.03 -0.08 -7.04
N ALA A 311 7.75 -0.10 -8.35
CA ALA A 311 6.52 0.49 -8.91
C ALA A 311 5.23 -0.13 -8.35
N ARG A 312 5.29 -1.36 -7.82
CA ARG A 312 4.13 -2.07 -7.27
C ARG A 312 3.94 -1.87 -5.77
N VAL A 313 5.01 -1.53 -5.04
CA VAL A 313 4.99 -1.27 -3.59
C VAL A 313 5.04 0.24 -3.26
N ALA A 314 5.30 1.05 -4.28
CA ALA A 314 5.27 2.50 -4.27
C ALA A 314 3.89 3.03 -3.86
N HIS A 315 3.89 3.95 -2.92
CA HIS A 315 2.70 4.67 -2.46
C HIS A 315 2.60 5.98 -3.26
N PRO A 316 1.45 6.27 -3.88
CA PRO A 316 1.28 7.52 -4.61
C PRO A 316 1.28 8.72 -3.66
N ILE A 317 1.81 9.84 -4.14
CA ILE A 317 1.79 11.13 -3.45
C ILE A 317 1.46 12.22 -4.47
N ARG A 318 0.54 13.12 -4.10
CA ARG A 318 0.09 14.23 -4.96
C ARG A 318 0.08 15.52 -4.17
N LEU A 319 1.14 16.31 -4.35
CA LEU A 319 1.35 17.52 -3.59
C LEU A 319 0.83 18.73 -4.35
N VAL A 320 0.04 19.54 -3.65
CA VAL A 320 -0.44 20.83 -4.12
C VAL A 320 0.15 21.93 -3.26
N ARG A 321 0.79 22.90 -3.91
CA ARG A 321 1.35 24.08 -3.25
C ARG A 321 0.22 24.97 -2.74
N GLN A 322 0.32 25.35 -1.48
CA GLN A 322 -0.62 26.27 -0.85
C GLN A 322 -0.25 27.71 -1.19
N ARG A 323 -1.17 28.45 -1.82
CA ARG A 323 -0.97 29.86 -2.16
C ARG A 323 -1.09 30.73 -0.91
N ALA A 324 -0.04 31.48 -0.58
CA ALA A 324 -0.01 32.47 0.51
C ALA A 324 -0.58 31.92 1.85
N PRO A 325 0.05 30.89 2.45
CA PRO A 325 -0.38 30.41 3.76
C PRO A 325 -0.30 31.55 4.78
N ARG A 326 -1.36 31.74 5.58
CA ARG A 326 -1.40 32.79 6.61
C ARG A 326 -0.30 32.59 7.67
N GLU A 327 -0.05 31.34 8.04
CA GLU A 327 1.00 30.93 8.96
C GLU A 327 1.54 29.56 8.53
N LEU A 328 2.83 29.34 8.75
CA LEU A 328 3.45 28.04 8.58
C LEU A 328 3.26 27.19 9.86
N PRO A 329 3.21 25.86 9.74
CA PRO A 329 3.09 25.00 10.92
C PRO A 329 4.24 25.20 11.92
N PRO A 330 3.99 25.24 13.24
CA PRO A 330 5.06 25.49 14.23
C PRO A 330 6.23 24.49 14.14
N TRP A 331 5.94 23.23 13.81
CA TRP A 331 6.96 22.18 13.65
C TRP A 331 7.95 22.46 12.51
N SER A 332 7.56 23.22 11.47
CA SER A 332 8.48 23.53 10.37
C SER A 332 9.48 24.60 10.77
N GLU A 333 9.03 25.62 11.49
CA GLU A 333 9.90 26.69 11.98
C GLU A 333 10.91 26.18 13.00
N GLU A 334 10.50 25.30 13.91
CA GLU A 334 11.41 24.66 14.86
C GLU A 334 12.49 23.83 14.14
N PHE A 335 12.07 23.04 13.15
CA PHE A 335 12.99 22.25 12.34
C PHE A 335 14.01 23.12 11.59
N PHE A 336 13.57 24.19 10.93
CA PHE A 336 14.46 25.03 10.13
C PHE A 336 15.46 25.81 10.98
N ARG A 337 15.06 26.32 12.15
CA ARG A 337 16.02 26.93 13.10
C ARG A 337 17.13 25.94 13.49
N ALA A 338 16.76 24.70 13.79
CA ALA A 338 17.74 23.66 14.12
C ALA A 338 18.65 23.33 12.93
N ALA A 339 18.08 23.23 11.72
CA ALA A 339 18.84 22.92 10.50
C ALA A 339 19.82 24.05 10.09
N GLU A 340 19.43 25.31 10.23
CA GLU A 340 20.28 26.48 9.98
C GLU A 340 21.46 26.55 10.95
N LEU A 341 21.25 26.26 12.22
CA LEU A 341 22.32 26.17 13.22
C LEU A 341 23.37 25.11 12.83
N VAL A 342 22.92 23.95 12.35
CA VAL A 342 23.83 22.87 11.89
C VAL A 342 24.59 23.27 10.62
N ALA A 343 23.94 23.96 9.69
CA ALA A 343 24.57 24.43 8.46
C ALA A 343 25.67 25.47 8.74
N ASN A 344 25.42 26.40 9.66
CA ASN A 344 26.36 27.46 10.03
C ASN A 344 27.60 26.96 10.80
N VAL A 345 27.60 25.73 11.32
CA VAL A 345 28.75 25.11 11.99
C VAL A 345 29.66 24.34 11.00
N LYS A 346 29.15 24.02 9.81
CA LYS A 346 29.90 23.31 8.76
C LYS A 346 30.66 24.23 7.80
N HIS A 347 30.48 25.54 7.92
CA HIS A 347 31.27 26.59 7.27
C HIS A 347 32.11 27.31 8.32
#